data_AF-A0A5K0XI64-F1
#
_entry.id   AF-A0A5K0XI64-F1
#
_cell.length_a   1.000
_cell.length_b   1.000
_cell.length_c   1.000
_cell.angle_alpha   90.00
_cell.angle_beta   90.00
_cell.angle_gamma   90.00
#
_symmetry.space_group_name_H-M   'P 1'
#
loop_
_entity.id
_entity.type
_entity.pdbx_description
1 polymer ?
#
loop_
_entity_poly.entity_id
_entity_poly.type
_entity_poly.pdbx_seq_one_letter_code
_entity_poly.pdbx_strand_id
1 'polypeptide(L)' 'DKLRASRNAISAADIANELMLGEPGQPFAFSQCHNKVTVTDASGMTGEISQIEHFIRE' A
#
# COMPACT_ATOMS: atom_id res chain seq x y z
N ASP A 1 -18.42 -30.99 0.98
CA ASP A 1 -18.44 -29.53 0.78
C ASP A 1 -17.14 -28.99 0.22
N LYS A 2 -17.30 -28.19 -0.83
CA LYS A 2 -16.25 -27.57 -1.63
C LYS A 2 -15.67 -26.35 -0.88
N LEU A 3 -14.34 -26.25 -0.92
CA LEU A 3 -13.51 -25.04 -1.04
C LEU A 3 -13.68 -23.92 0.01
N ARG A 4 -12.50 -23.54 0.56
CA ARG A 4 -12.20 -22.30 1.29
C ARG A 4 -12.38 -22.33 2.81
N ALA A 5 -11.65 -23.24 3.48
CA ALA A 5 -11.05 -22.83 4.75
C ALA A 5 -10.03 -21.74 4.40
N SER A 6 -10.37 -20.48 4.63
CA SER A 6 -9.42 -19.37 4.48
C SER A 6 -8.19 -19.70 5.30
N ARG A 7 -7.03 -19.80 4.63
CA ARG A 7 -5.74 -20.02 5.26
C ARG A 7 -5.34 -18.75 6.00
N ASN A 8 -6.03 -18.46 7.11
CA ASN A 8 -5.68 -17.40 8.06
C ASN A 8 -4.82 -17.99 9.19
N ALA A 9 -3.90 -18.90 8.86
CA ALA A 9 -2.82 -19.25 9.78
C ALA A 9 -1.81 -18.10 9.75
N ILE A 10 -2.19 -16.98 10.34
CA ILE A 10 -1.28 -15.86 10.63
C ILE A 10 -0.39 -16.40 11.74
N SER A 11 0.89 -16.63 11.44
CA SER A 11 1.85 -17.10 12.43
C SER A 11 2.04 -16.03 13.49
N ALA A 12 2.34 -16.38 14.74
CA ALA A 12 2.68 -15.39 15.77
C ALA A 12 3.89 -14.51 15.37
N ALA A 13 4.73 -14.97 14.43
CA ALA A 13 5.78 -14.17 13.81
C ALA A 13 5.26 -13.07 12.86
N ASP A 14 4.08 -13.26 12.26
CA ASP A 14 3.39 -12.28 11.41
C ASP A 14 2.63 -11.23 12.24
N ILE A 15 2.35 -11.52 13.53
CA ILE A 15 1.60 -10.66 14.45
C ILE A 15 2.50 -9.58 15.09
N ALA A 16 3.82 -9.82 15.18
CA ALA A 16 4.74 -8.91 15.86
C ALA A 16 4.97 -7.57 15.12
N ASN A 17 4.51 -7.44 13.87
CA ASN A 17 4.74 -6.26 13.04
C ASN A 17 3.46 -5.82 12.30
N GLU A 18 2.31 -5.88 12.97
CA GLU A 18 1.09 -5.20 12.49
C GLU A 18 1.31 -3.69 12.55
N LEU A 19 1.95 -3.14 11.52
CA LEU A 19 1.88 -1.72 11.23
C LEU A 19 0.43 -1.44 10.84
N MET A 20 -0.32 -0.86 11.77
CA MET A 20 -1.67 -0.38 11.49
C MET A 20 -1.62 0.62 10.33
N LEU A 21 -2.52 0.46 9.37
CA LEU A 21 -2.67 1.43 8.29
C LEU A 21 -3.38 2.66 8.85
N GLY A 22 -2.63 3.75 8.97
CA GLY A 22 -3.15 5.00 9.50
C GLY A 22 -3.20 5.04 11.03
N GLU A 23 -3.78 6.12 11.54
CA GLU A 23 -3.89 6.37 12.98
C GLU A 23 -5.28 5.98 13.52
N PRO A 24 -5.38 5.23 14.62
CA PRO A 24 -6.66 4.84 15.21
C PRO A 24 -7.57 6.04 15.51
N GLY A 25 -8.82 5.96 15.07
CA GLY A 25 -9.83 7.00 15.30
C GLY A 25 -9.69 8.25 14.42
N GLN A 26 -8.76 8.26 13.45
CA GLN A 26 -8.65 9.30 12.44
C GLN A 26 -9.04 8.77 11.05
N PRO A 27 -9.53 9.63 10.14
CA PRO A 27 -9.57 9.28 8.72
C PRO A 27 -8.17 8.92 8.23
N PHE A 28 -8.10 7.87 7.42
CA PHE A 28 -6.84 7.45 6.80
C PHE A 28 -6.31 8.53 5.87
N ALA A 29 -4.99 8.77 5.93
CA ALA A 29 -4.26 9.58 4.97
C ALA A 29 -2.93 8.92 4.62
N PHE A 30 -2.47 9.05 3.37
CA PHE A 30 -1.19 8.48 2.92
C PHE A 30 0.03 9.03 3.68
N SER A 31 -0.08 10.20 4.31
CA SER A 31 0.95 10.74 5.21
C SER A 31 1.17 9.89 6.47
N GLN A 32 0.23 9.01 6.80
CA GLN A 32 0.33 8.08 7.93
C GLN A 32 1.00 6.76 7.52
N CYS A 33 1.37 6.58 6.24
CA CYS A 33 2.12 5.41 5.81
C CYS A 33 3.60 5.54 6.19
N HIS A 34 4.20 4.44 6.62
CA HIS A 34 5.65 4.35 6.83
C HIS A 34 6.43 4.43 5.51
N ASN A 35 5.83 3.90 4.44
CA ASN A 35 6.39 3.95 3.09
C ASN A 35 6.20 5.34 2.48
N LYS A 36 7.13 5.76 1.62
CA LYS A 36 6.95 6.94 0.77
C LYS A 36 5.81 6.68 -0.20
N VAL A 37 4.75 7.48 -0.11
CA VAL A 37 3.59 7.42 -1.00
C VAL A 37 3.44 8.77 -1.70
N THR A 38 3.35 8.74 -3.03
CA THR A 38 3.10 9.91 -3.87
C THR A 38 1.85 9.66 -4.71
N VAL A 39 1.03 10.70 -4.90
CA VAL A 39 -0.12 10.69 -5.80
C VAL A 39 0.15 11.70 -6.91
N THR A 40 0.05 11.26 -8.16
CA THR A 40 0.27 12.11 -9.33
C THR A 40 -0.54 11.61 -10.52
N ASP A 41 -0.88 12.52 -11.44
CA ASP A 41 -1.57 12.18 -12.67
C ASP A 41 -0.58 11.77 -13.76
N ALA A 42 -1.01 10.88 -14.66
CA ALA A 42 -0.21 10.45 -15.80
C ALA A 42 -1.12 9.98 -16.95
N SER A 43 -0.57 9.98 -18.17
CA SER A 43 -1.28 9.52 -19.37
C SER A 43 -0.35 8.68 -20.26
N GLY A 44 -0.64 7.38 -20.33
CA GLY A 44 0.07 6.47 -21.24
C GLY A 44 -0.22 6.74 -22.71
N MET A 45 -1.37 7.34 -23.05
CA MET A 45 -1.74 7.64 -24.43
C MET A 45 -0.97 8.84 -24.99
N THR A 46 -0.74 9.87 -24.17
CA THR A 46 0.01 11.08 -24.57
C THR A 46 1.49 11.00 -24.23
N GLY A 47 1.91 10.01 -23.44
CA GLY A 47 3.30 9.85 -22.99
C GLY A 47 3.67 10.71 -21.77
N GLU A 48 2.69 11.35 -21.12
CA GLU A 48 2.91 12.15 -19.91
C GLU A 48 3.10 11.21 -18.70
N ILE A 49 4.30 10.66 -18.53
CA ILE A 49 4.64 9.66 -17.49
C ILE A 49 5.90 9.99 -16.68
N SER A 50 6.51 11.15 -16.92
CA SER A 50 7.84 11.53 -16.37
C SER A 50 7.91 11.47 -14.84
N GLN A 51 6.84 11.85 -14.14
CA GLN A 51 6.76 11.81 -12.68
C GLN A 51 6.81 10.39 -12.13
N ILE A 52 6.22 9.42 -12.84
CA ILE A 52 6.27 7.99 -12.49
C ILE A 52 7.69 7.46 -12.69
N GLU A 53 8.30 7.76 -13.84
CA GLU A 53 9.66 7.32 -14.14
C GLU A 53 10.68 7.84 -13.13
N HIS A 54 10.54 9.10 -12.72
CA HIS A 54 11.39 9.68 -11.69
C HIS A 54 11.22 8.97 -10.36
N PHE A 55 9.97 8.78 -9.90
CA PHE A 55 9.69 8.13 -8.63
C PHE A 55 10.25 6.71 -8.52
N ILE A 56 10.25 5.94 -9.61
CA ILE A 56 10.77 4.56 -9.64
C ILE A 56 12.31 4.52 -9.61
N ARG A 57 12.97 5.56 -10.12
CA ARG A 57 14.45 5.61 -10.23
C ARG A 57 15.13 6.12 -8.96
N GLU A 58 14.41 6.86 -8.12
CA GLU A 58 14.85 7.27 -6.78
C GLU A 58 14.90 6.11 -5.80
#